data_AF-A0A961UGN9-F1
#
_entry.id   AF-A0A961UGN9-F1
#
_cell.length_a   1.000
_cell.length_b   1.000
_cell.length_c   1.000
_cell.angle_alpha   90.00
_cell.angle_beta   90.00
_cell.angle_gamma   90.00
#
_symmetry.space_group_name_H-M   'P 1'
#
loop_
_entity.id
_entity.type
_entity.pdbx_description
1 polymer ?
#
loop_
_entity_poly.entity_id
_entity_poly.type
_entity_poly.pdbx_seq_one_letter_code
_entity_poly.pdbx_strand_id
1 'polypeptide(L)'
;MKIVSSVFLAIAVTAAMIAGPSAASDGRENPFVSGAFDKVKIGEAIASAEGVAPLDGVTGLIVPHHLLAADLMARGFKAASAGSYDRIVMLAPDHFHAVSGGFGTTRAGFETIYGTVETDAAAVEMLKAGSDLIKERDTLAHEHGLVALMPFVKHFFPATPVVTLISAVDTTPEQWRALADALSRLVSDRTLVVLSADFSHYLPMAQAVLRDQESLSVIAANDPGGVVPLIQPDHLDTKAGLYIQMRLQKDVFASHPAVIANRNSADYAGVADNTTSYVTAVYSRDPEAAAAIAPDDQSIVYFGGDVLLGRYLTPVLLDDDARKAVVRRVLAVTHGRPLVVNLEGVILDEPVSGLWDDAHLMLSDIAVPVLKDMGVVAAGLANNHGRDLGLVGYDETRRILGEAGIMAIEHGSVIDAGAARITALNYIAGRDSAPALFREPEEATAVCNLDAAPPLIAFLHWGEEYTREAGGKERETARVLTDCGVQVIAGAHSHQASAQVDGVPGRAVSTVYSLGNLLFDQSMDTASGALLEVRVFGRGTVFARLIAMPNLFNYGNAHLGAAATQ
;
A
#
# COMPACT_ATOMS: atom_id res chain seq x y z
N MET A 1 31.59 24.14 37.83
CA MET A 1 33.03 24.06 37.50
C MET A 1 33.62 22.75 38.03
N LYS A 2 33.58 21.68 37.24
CA LYS A 2 34.63 20.66 37.08
C LYS A 2 34.11 19.56 36.15
N ILE A 3 34.88 19.37 35.08
CA ILE A 3 34.73 18.45 33.97
C ILE A 3 35.49 17.17 34.32
N VAL A 4 34.88 15.99 34.15
CA VAL A 4 35.53 14.68 33.97
C VAL A 4 34.56 13.86 33.11
N SER A 5 34.68 13.87 31.78
CA SER A 5 35.47 12.96 30.94
C SER A 5 35.18 11.47 31.18
N SER A 6 34.46 10.85 30.24
CA SER A 6 34.47 9.40 30.03
C SER A 6 34.24 9.16 28.54
N VAL A 7 35.34 8.81 27.87
CA VAL A 7 35.46 8.46 26.46
C VAL A 7 35.09 6.99 26.30
N PHE A 8 34.09 6.68 25.47
CA PHE A 8 33.88 5.33 24.93
C PHE A 8 33.85 5.39 23.39
N LEU A 9 35.00 4.96 22.85
CA LEU A 9 35.26 4.29 21.58
C LEU A 9 34.13 4.23 20.53
N ALA A 10 34.07 5.23 19.65
CA ALA A 10 33.47 5.13 18.32
C ALA A 10 34.61 5.16 17.28
N ILE A 11 35.15 4.00 16.93
CA ILE A 11 36.14 3.85 15.86
C ILE A 11 35.65 2.73 14.94
N ALA A 12 35.00 3.12 13.83
CA ALA A 12 34.91 2.29 12.63
C ALA A 12 34.47 3.05 11.35
N VAL A 13 33.93 4.28 11.40
CA VAL A 13 33.38 4.91 10.17
C VAL A 13 34.06 6.24 9.77
N THR A 14 34.96 6.79 10.59
CA THR A 14 35.57 8.11 10.32
C THR A 14 36.93 8.08 9.60
N ALA A 15 37.29 6.99 8.93
CA ALA A 15 38.62 6.85 8.30
C ALA A 15 38.66 6.98 6.77
N ALA A 16 37.56 7.29 6.08
CA ALA A 16 37.56 7.47 4.62
C ALA A 16 37.55 8.93 4.13
N MET A 17 37.57 9.93 5.03
CA MET A 17 37.38 11.35 4.65
C MET A 17 38.66 12.21 4.62
N ILE A 18 39.87 11.61 4.66
CA ILE A 18 41.12 12.36 4.42
C ILE A 18 42.07 11.54 3.56
N ALA A 19 41.84 11.53 2.26
CA ALA A 19 42.88 11.27 1.26
C ALA A 19 42.73 12.30 0.14
N GLY A 20 43.76 13.12 -0.07
CA GLY A 20 43.83 14.08 -1.17
C GLY A 20 43.81 13.38 -2.53
N PRO A 21 43.68 14.15 -3.64
CA PRO A 21 43.42 13.58 -4.95
C PRO A 21 44.65 12.81 -5.44
N SER A 22 44.56 11.48 -5.47
CA SER A 22 45.50 10.64 -6.21
C SER A 22 44.74 9.79 -7.22
N ALA A 23 45.06 10.01 -8.49
CA ALA A 23 44.91 9.15 -9.67
C ALA A 23 43.82 8.07 -9.65
N ALA A 24 42.77 8.30 -10.46
CA ALA A 24 41.94 7.30 -11.15
C ALA A 24 41.94 5.87 -10.56
N SER A 25 41.22 5.65 -9.46
CA SER A 25 40.72 4.33 -9.11
C SER A 25 39.34 4.14 -9.77
N ASP A 26 39.10 2.96 -10.33
CA ASP A 26 37.94 2.65 -11.19
C ASP A 26 36.58 2.54 -10.44
N GLY A 27 36.47 3.12 -9.24
CA GLY A 27 35.28 3.04 -8.40
C GLY A 27 34.97 1.66 -7.82
N ARG A 28 35.67 0.59 -8.24
CA ARG A 28 35.44 -0.80 -7.77
C ARG A 28 36.00 -1.05 -6.37
N GLU A 29 36.86 -0.18 -5.87
CA GLU A 29 37.34 -0.18 -4.48
C GLU A 29 36.33 0.42 -3.49
N ASN A 30 35.19 0.97 -3.95
CA ASN A 30 34.12 1.42 -3.07
C ASN A 30 33.41 0.19 -2.45
N PRO A 31 33.47 -0.01 -1.12
CA PRO A 31 32.87 -1.18 -0.48
C PRO A 31 31.35 -1.28 -0.70
N PHE A 32 30.66 -0.16 -0.87
CA PHE A 32 29.21 -0.11 -1.15
C PHE A 32 28.86 -0.53 -2.59
N VAL A 33 29.84 -0.54 -3.50
CA VAL A 33 29.66 -0.85 -4.92
C VAL A 33 30.19 -2.25 -5.26
N SER A 34 31.22 -2.72 -4.56
CA SER A 34 31.92 -3.98 -4.84
C SER A 34 30.98 -5.19 -4.97
N GLY A 35 29.95 -5.29 -4.12
CA GLY A 35 29.00 -6.41 -4.15
C GLY A 35 28.10 -6.45 -5.40
N ALA A 36 27.94 -5.34 -6.12
CA ALA A 36 27.22 -5.30 -7.40
C ALA A 36 27.99 -6.05 -8.50
N PHE A 37 29.30 -6.26 -8.28
CA PHE A 37 30.18 -7.01 -9.16
C PHE A 37 30.41 -8.46 -8.70
N ASP A 38 29.71 -8.91 -7.66
CA ASP A 38 29.70 -10.30 -7.23
C ASP A 38 28.60 -11.09 -7.96
N LYS A 39 29.02 -11.91 -8.93
CA LYS A 39 28.11 -12.72 -9.75
C LYS A 39 27.32 -13.75 -8.94
N VAL A 40 27.90 -14.29 -7.86
CA VAL A 40 27.20 -15.29 -7.03
C VAL A 40 26.10 -14.58 -6.25
N LYS A 41 26.45 -13.50 -5.54
CA LYS A 41 25.49 -12.73 -4.74
C LYS A 41 24.30 -12.23 -5.55
N ILE A 42 24.57 -11.63 -6.72
CA ILE A 42 23.49 -11.12 -7.60
C ILE A 42 22.69 -12.28 -8.21
N GLY A 43 23.34 -13.38 -8.59
CA GLY A 43 22.66 -14.57 -9.11
C GLY A 43 21.70 -15.20 -8.09
N GLU A 44 22.11 -15.30 -6.83
CA GLU A 44 21.28 -15.80 -5.73
C GLU A 44 20.07 -14.88 -5.48
N ALA A 45 20.29 -13.57 -5.48
CA ALA A 45 19.21 -12.59 -5.36
C ALA A 45 18.18 -12.76 -6.49
N ILE A 46 18.63 -12.86 -7.75
CA ILE A 46 17.75 -13.09 -8.91
C ILE A 46 16.97 -14.40 -8.76
N ALA A 47 17.63 -15.49 -8.40
CA ALA A 47 17.01 -16.80 -8.21
C ALA A 47 15.95 -16.76 -7.09
N SER A 48 16.19 -16.00 -6.02
CA SER A 48 15.23 -15.85 -4.92
C SER A 48 13.89 -15.22 -5.34
N ALA A 49 13.87 -14.49 -6.46
CA ALA A 49 12.67 -13.84 -6.98
C ALA A 49 11.88 -14.72 -7.96
N GLU A 50 12.31 -15.96 -8.27
CA GLU A 50 11.63 -16.80 -9.28
C GLU A 50 10.13 -17.04 -9.00
N GLY A 51 9.74 -17.11 -7.73
CA GLY A 51 8.34 -17.25 -7.31
C GLY A 51 7.48 -15.99 -7.46
N VAL A 52 8.07 -14.84 -7.80
CA VAL A 52 7.36 -13.58 -8.00
C VAL A 52 6.74 -13.58 -9.40
N ALA A 53 5.41 -13.52 -9.45
CA ALA A 53 4.66 -13.42 -10.70
C ALA A 53 4.99 -12.09 -11.41
N PRO A 54 5.49 -12.11 -12.66
CA PRO A 54 5.72 -10.90 -13.41
C PRO A 54 4.40 -10.33 -13.92
N LEU A 55 4.31 -8.99 -13.97
CA LEU A 55 3.12 -8.24 -14.33
C LEU A 55 3.44 -7.33 -15.52
N ASP A 56 2.56 -7.34 -16.52
CA ASP A 56 2.59 -6.36 -17.61
C ASP A 56 1.87 -5.06 -17.18
N GLY A 57 2.17 -3.95 -17.84
CA GLY A 57 1.59 -2.65 -17.51
C GLY A 57 2.18 -1.98 -16.26
N VAL A 58 3.27 -2.54 -15.70
CA VAL A 58 4.07 -1.91 -14.66
C VAL A 58 4.80 -0.69 -15.21
N THR A 59 4.61 0.48 -14.59
CA THR A 59 5.17 1.76 -15.02
C THR A 59 6.21 2.31 -14.05
N GLY A 60 6.30 1.73 -12.84
CA GLY A 60 7.28 2.17 -11.88
C GLY A 60 7.62 1.17 -10.79
N LEU A 61 8.82 1.32 -10.24
CA LEU A 61 9.34 0.54 -9.12
C LEU A 61 9.89 1.48 -8.05
N ILE A 62 9.74 1.08 -6.79
CA ILE A 62 10.58 1.53 -5.68
C ILE A 62 11.37 0.31 -5.23
N VAL A 63 12.69 0.40 -5.20
CA VAL A 63 13.58 -0.68 -4.76
C VAL A 63 14.70 -0.11 -3.88
N PRO A 64 15.16 -0.88 -2.87
CA PRO A 64 16.32 -0.48 -2.08
C PRO A 64 17.60 -0.53 -2.93
N HIS A 65 18.68 0.08 -2.46
CA HIS A 65 20.02 -0.05 -3.07
C HIS A 65 21.11 -0.54 -2.11
N HIS A 66 20.82 -0.73 -0.83
CA HIS A 66 21.69 -1.54 0.02
C HIS A 66 21.67 -3.00 -0.43
N LEU A 67 22.79 -3.48 -0.95
CA LEU A 67 22.99 -4.87 -1.40
C LEU A 67 22.81 -5.93 -0.30
N LEU A 68 22.59 -5.53 0.96
CA LEU A 68 22.11 -6.42 2.01
C LEU A 68 20.71 -6.97 1.68
N ALA A 69 19.86 -6.16 1.05
CA ALA A 69 18.50 -6.49 0.63
C ALA A 69 18.40 -6.73 -0.90
N ALA A 70 19.40 -7.38 -1.49
CA ALA A 70 19.47 -7.63 -2.93
C ALA A 70 18.30 -8.49 -3.44
N ASP A 71 17.75 -9.36 -2.60
CA ASP A 71 16.56 -10.15 -2.90
C ASP A 71 15.32 -9.27 -3.13
N LEU A 72 15.19 -8.15 -2.41
CA LEU A 72 14.12 -7.18 -2.60
C LEU A 72 14.25 -6.40 -3.91
N MET A 73 15.49 -6.10 -4.32
CA MET A 73 15.76 -5.52 -5.65
C MET A 73 15.29 -6.48 -6.74
N ALA A 74 15.74 -7.74 -6.66
CA ALA A 74 15.35 -8.78 -7.60
C ALA A 74 13.83 -8.96 -7.66
N ARG A 75 13.15 -8.95 -6.51
CA ARG A 75 11.69 -9.02 -6.40
C ARG A 75 10.99 -7.92 -7.20
N GLY A 76 11.43 -6.66 -7.04
CA GLY A 76 10.88 -5.53 -7.78
C GLY A 76 11.09 -5.63 -9.29
N PHE A 77 12.33 -5.93 -9.72
CA PHE A 77 12.64 -6.07 -11.15
C PHE A 77 11.94 -7.27 -11.79
N LYS A 78 11.82 -8.40 -11.08
CA LYS A 78 11.07 -9.56 -11.53
C LYS A 78 9.59 -9.24 -11.72
N ALA A 79 8.98 -8.50 -10.79
CA ALA A 79 7.59 -8.08 -10.90
C ALA A 79 7.34 -7.25 -12.18
N ALA A 80 8.29 -6.43 -12.63
CA ALA A 80 8.18 -5.66 -13.87
C ALA A 80 8.59 -6.43 -15.15
N SER A 81 9.12 -7.65 -15.02
CA SER A 81 9.83 -8.32 -16.12
C SER A 81 8.95 -8.82 -17.28
N ALA A 82 7.63 -8.78 -17.15
CA ALA A 82 6.71 -9.05 -18.27
C ALA A 82 6.49 -7.82 -19.17
N GLY A 83 6.85 -6.62 -18.70
CA GLY A 83 6.72 -5.38 -19.46
C GLY A 83 7.78 -5.25 -20.57
N SER A 84 7.44 -4.49 -21.62
CA SER A 84 8.35 -4.16 -22.71
C SER A 84 8.68 -2.67 -22.72
N TYR A 85 9.93 -2.35 -22.35
CA TYR A 85 10.36 -0.98 -22.11
C TYR A 85 11.36 -0.49 -23.16
N ASP A 86 11.12 0.72 -23.67
CA ASP A 86 12.04 1.42 -24.58
C ASP A 86 13.04 2.29 -23.81
N ARG A 87 12.72 2.60 -22.54
CA ARG A 87 13.56 3.41 -21.66
C ARG A 87 13.28 3.08 -20.20
N ILE A 88 14.33 3.08 -19.39
CA ILE A 88 14.21 3.06 -17.92
C ILE A 88 14.71 4.42 -17.38
N VAL A 89 13.90 5.13 -16.61
CA VAL A 89 14.32 6.32 -15.89
C VAL A 89 14.71 5.90 -14.47
N MET A 90 15.97 6.07 -14.10
CA MET A 90 16.50 5.74 -12.77
C MET A 90 16.59 7.02 -11.93
N LEU A 91 15.91 7.06 -10.79
CA LEU A 91 15.98 8.13 -9.80
C LEU A 91 16.76 7.63 -8.59
N ALA A 92 17.75 8.39 -8.11
CA ALA A 92 18.54 8.04 -6.93
C ALA A 92 18.93 9.29 -6.10
N PRO A 93 19.23 9.16 -4.80
CA PRO A 93 19.94 10.19 -4.06
C PRO A 93 21.36 10.44 -4.61
N ASP A 94 21.90 11.63 -4.38
CA ASP A 94 23.32 11.95 -4.56
C ASP A 94 24.08 11.78 -3.23
N HIS A 95 24.62 10.58 -2.98
CA HIS A 95 25.29 10.25 -1.72
C HIS A 95 26.68 10.89 -1.58
N PHE A 96 27.29 11.22 -2.71
CA PHE A 96 28.67 11.72 -2.76
C PHE A 96 28.75 13.20 -3.10
N HIS A 97 27.61 13.91 -3.10
CA HIS A 97 27.51 15.34 -3.39
C HIS A 97 28.16 15.72 -4.72
N ALA A 98 27.94 14.90 -5.75
CA ALA A 98 28.42 15.15 -7.11
C ALA A 98 27.77 16.39 -7.75
N VAL A 99 26.61 16.81 -7.25
CA VAL A 99 25.90 18.03 -7.63
C VAL A 99 25.44 18.83 -6.41
N SER A 100 25.16 20.13 -6.61
CA SER A 100 24.64 21.03 -5.58
C SER A 100 23.46 21.82 -6.13
N GLY A 101 22.39 21.96 -5.33
CA GLY A 101 21.24 22.78 -5.66
C GLY A 101 20.42 22.32 -6.87
N GLY A 102 20.49 21.03 -7.22
CA GLY A 102 19.80 20.49 -8.40
C GLY A 102 19.98 18.98 -8.59
N PHE A 103 20.06 18.57 -9.85
CA PHE A 103 20.07 17.17 -10.28
C PHE A 103 21.29 16.86 -11.14
N GLY A 104 21.79 15.64 -11.05
CA GLY A 104 22.91 15.13 -11.85
C GLY A 104 22.45 14.06 -12.83
N THR A 105 23.04 14.02 -14.02
CA THR A 105 22.83 12.96 -15.03
C THR A 105 24.14 12.64 -15.75
N THR A 106 24.18 11.60 -16.57
CA THR A 106 25.36 11.24 -17.37
C THR A 106 24.96 10.54 -18.68
N ARG A 107 25.85 10.59 -19.67
CA ARG A 107 25.80 9.77 -20.89
C ARG A 107 26.78 8.59 -20.86
N ALA A 108 27.54 8.43 -19.78
CA ALA A 108 28.40 7.27 -19.63
C ALA A 108 27.55 6.04 -19.30
N GLY A 109 27.79 4.94 -20.00
CA GLY A 109 27.23 3.64 -19.66
C GLY A 109 27.74 3.11 -18.32
N PHE A 110 27.07 2.08 -17.80
CA PHE A 110 27.41 1.44 -16.53
C PHE A 110 27.87 0.00 -16.79
N GLU A 111 29.10 -0.31 -16.39
CA GLU A 111 29.62 -1.67 -16.45
C GLU A 111 28.98 -2.55 -15.37
N THR A 112 28.64 -3.79 -15.73
CA THR A 112 28.07 -4.77 -14.80
C THR A 112 28.66 -6.16 -15.06
N ILE A 113 28.39 -7.11 -14.16
CA ILE A 113 28.71 -8.54 -14.33
C ILE A 113 28.00 -9.22 -15.51
N TYR A 114 26.97 -8.59 -16.08
CA TYR A 114 26.20 -9.07 -17.24
C TYR A 114 26.45 -8.22 -18.50
N GLY A 115 27.46 -7.35 -18.48
CA GLY A 115 27.80 -6.43 -19.56
C GLY A 115 27.28 -5.01 -19.33
N THR A 116 27.56 -4.12 -20.27
CA THR A 116 27.26 -2.69 -20.16
C THR A 116 25.76 -2.40 -20.25
N VAL A 117 25.27 -1.54 -19.36
CA VAL A 117 23.97 -0.87 -19.46
C VAL A 117 24.20 0.48 -20.14
N GLU A 118 23.62 0.64 -21.33
CA GLU A 118 23.74 1.86 -22.12
C GLU A 118 22.83 2.97 -21.60
N THR A 119 23.27 4.22 -21.71
CA THR A 119 22.42 5.39 -21.43
C THR A 119 21.73 5.89 -22.70
N ASP A 120 20.52 6.40 -22.55
CA ASP A 120 19.84 7.12 -23.64
C ASP A 120 20.39 8.55 -23.76
N ALA A 121 21.47 8.69 -24.53
CA ALA A 121 22.17 9.95 -24.74
C ALA A 121 21.28 11.08 -25.29
N ALA A 122 20.30 10.74 -26.12
CA ALA A 122 19.37 11.70 -26.73
C ALA A 122 18.38 12.24 -25.69
N ALA A 123 17.84 11.36 -24.85
CA ALA A 123 17.01 11.75 -23.72
C ALA A 123 17.76 12.65 -22.72
N VAL A 124 19.02 12.33 -22.43
CA VAL A 124 19.87 13.16 -21.55
C VAL A 124 20.09 14.55 -22.15
N GLU A 125 20.35 14.66 -23.45
CA GLU A 125 20.40 15.98 -24.12
C GLU A 125 19.08 16.75 -24.03
N MET A 126 17.95 16.09 -24.28
CA MET A 126 16.63 16.72 -24.17
C MET A 126 16.35 17.27 -22.76
N LEU A 127 16.69 16.50 -21.72
CA LEU A 127 16.51 16.93 -20.33
C LEU A 127 17.37 18.15 -19.98
N LYS A 128 18.66 18.13 -20.34
CA LYS A 128 19.56 19.25 -20.09
C LYS A 128 19.12 20.52 -20.82
N ALA A 129 18.70 20.39 -22.07
CA ALA A 129 18.21 21.52 -22.86
C ALA A 129 16.90 22.09 -22.30
N GLY A 130 16.11 21.26 -21.60
CA GLY A 130 14.84 21.65 -21.00
C GLY A 130 14.92 22.22 -19.59
N SER A 131 16.05 22.08 -18.88
CA SER A 131 16.17 22.53 -17.47
C SER A 131 17.60 22.79 -17.03
N ASP A 132 17.87 24.02 -16.59
CA ASP A 132 19.15 24.41 -15.99
C ASP A 132 19.46 23.70 -14.66
N LEU A 133 18.45 23.07 -14.04
CA LEU A 133 18.60 22.29 -12.81
C LEU A 133 19.36 20.98 -13.03
N ILE A 134 19.44 20.50 -14.27
CA ILE A 134 20.05 19.20 -14.60
C ILE A 134 21.47 19.43 -15.09
N LYS A 135 22.44 18.92 -14.35
CA LYS A 135 23.87 19.00 -14.67
C LYS A 135 24.38 17.65 -15.15
N GLU A 136 25.08 17.66 -16.27
CA GLU A 136 25.76 16.46 -16.74
C GLU A 136 27.08 16.25 -15.99
N ARG A 137 27.36 14.99 -15.68
CA ARG A 137 28.61 14.49 -15.11
C ARG A 137 29.29 13.56 -16.11
N ASP A 138 30.62 13.58 -16.12
CA ASP A 138 31.43 12.67 -16.95
C ASP A 138 31.06 11.21 -16.70
N THR A 139 30.79 10.86 -15.45
CA THR A 139 30.27 9.55 -15.04
C THR A 139 29.50 9.66 -13.72
N LEU A 140 28.61 8.70 -13.49
CA LEU A 140 27.96 8.43 -12.21
C LEU A 140 28.29 7.02 -11.67
N ALA A 141 29.34 6.39 -12.18
CA ALA A 141 29.76 5.04 -11.77
C ALA A 141 30.25 4.93 -10.30
N HIS A 142 30.36 6.05 -9.59
CA HIS A 142 30.64 6.06 -8.15
C HIS A 142 29.35 6.12 -7.29
N GLU A 143 28.21 6.47 -7.88
CA GLU A 143 26.94 6.56 -7.16
C GLU A 143 26.36 5.17 -6.93
N HIS A 144 26.51 4.66 -5.71
CA HIS A 144 26.12 3.31 -5.36
C HIS A 144 24.61 3.09 -5.47
N GLY A 145 23.79 4.12 -5.27
CA GLY A 145 22.34 4.06 -5.47
C GLY A 145 21.95 3.71 -6.91
N LEU A 146 22.80 4.04 -7.90
CA LEU A 146 22.60 3.63 -9.28
C LEU A 146 23.29 2.28 -9.56
N VAL A 147 24.57 2.16 -9.21
CA VAL A 147 25.39 1.02 -9.60
C VAL A 147 24.89 -0.29 -8.99
N ALA A 148 24.35 -0.29 -7.77
CA ALA A 148 23.80 -1.47 -7.13
C ALA A 148 22.64 -2.10 -7.94
N LEU A 149 21.89 -1.30 -8.69
CA LEU A 149 20.72 -1.74 -9.44
C LEU A 149 21.02 -2.14 -10.89
N MET A 150 22.14 -1.68 -11.46
CA MET A 150 22.48 -1.92 -12.86
C MET A 150 22.59 -3.41 -13.25
N PRO A 151 23.12 -4.32 -12.42
CA PRO A 151 23.08 -5.75 -12.73
C PRO A 151 21.66 -6.30 -12.92
N PHE A 152 20.68 -5.83 -12.15
CA PHE A 152 19.29 -6.24 -12.28
C PHE A 152 18.66 -5.64 -13.54
N VAL A 153 18.91 -4.36 -13.82
CA VAL A 153 18.51 -3.72 -15.09
C VAL A 153 19.03 -4.53 -16.28
N LYS A 154 20.33 -4.85 -16.30
CA LYS A 154 20.93 -5.60 -17.40
C LYS A 154 20.37 -7.01 -17.53
N HIS A 155 20.08 -7.67 -16.41
CA HIS A 155 19.55 -9.03 -16.41
C HIS A 155 18.11 -9.08 -16.94
N PHE A 156 17.22 -8.26 -16.38
CA PHE A 156 15.78 -8.30 -16.71
C PHE A 156 15.44 -7.54 -18.00
N PHE A 157 16.21 -6.50 -18.34
CA PHE A 157 15.95 -5.61 -19.48
C PHE A 157 17.23 -5.38 -20.32
N PRO A 158 17.83 -6.43 -20.91
CA PRO A 158 19.19 -6.40 -21.44
C PRO A 158 19.45 -5.42 -22.59
N ALA A 159 18.39 -5.02 -23.30
CA ALA A 159 18.44 -4.10 -24.44
C ALA A 159 17.87 -2.70 -24.15
N THR A 160 17.35 -2.46 -22.94
CA THR A 160 16.67 -1.20 -22.63
C THR A 160 17.69 -0.19 -22.07
N PRO A 161 17.86 0.98 -22.71
CA PRO A 161 18.75 2.01 -22.21
C PRO A 161 18.18 2.73 -20.98
N VAL A 162 19.06 3.30 -20.17
CA VAL A 162 18.69 4.06 -18.95
C VAL A 162 18.85 5.56 -19.12
N VAL A 163 18.05 6.33 -18.40
CA VAL A 163 18.27 7.75 -18.12
C VAL A 163 18.43 7.90 -16.61
N THR A 164 19.62 8.24 -16.15
CA THR A 164 19.91 8.34 -14.71
C THR A 164 19.79 9.76 -14.21
N LEU A 165 19.14 9.95 -13.08
CA LEU A 165 19.02 11.21 -12.38
C LEU A 165 19.34 11.02 -10.90
N ILE A 166 20.35 11.74 -10.42
CA ILE A 166 20.68 11.84 -8.99
C ILE A 166 20.16 13.17 -8.45
N SER A 167 19.63 13.19 -7.24
CA SER A 167 19.10 14.39 -6.60
C SER A 167 19.97 14.83 -5.43
N ALA A 168 20.41 16.09 -5.44
CA ALA A 168 21.06 16.69 -4.28
C ALA A 168 20.08 16.75 -3.09
N VAL A 169 20.62 16.54 -1.88
CA VAL A 169 19.86 16.53 -0.61
C VAL A 169 19.16 17.87 -0.33
N ASP A 170 19.72 18.97 -0.83
CA ASP A 170 19.23 20.33 -0.59
C ASP A 170 18.20 20.84 -1.62
N THR A 171 17.70 19.96 -2.49
CA THR A 171 16.68 20.33 -3.49
C THR A 171 15.32 20.69 -2.86
N THR A 172 14.62 21.67 -3.42
CA THR A 172 13.33 22.15 -2.91
C THR A 172 12.12 21.50 -3.59
N PRO A 173 10.92 21.51 -2.97
CA PRO A 173 9.69 21.02 -3.61
C PRO A 173 9.39 21.65 -4.98
N GLU A 174 9.72 22.93 -5.18
CA GLU A 174 9.59 23.60 -6.48
C GLU A 174 10.51 22.98 -7.53
N GLN A 175 11.73 22.61 -7.15
CA GLN A 175 12.68 21.94 -8.03
C GLN A 175 12.24 20.49 -8.32
N TRP A 176 11.67 19.79 -7.34
CA TRP A 176 11.11 18.44 -7.56
C TRP A 176 9.95 18.49 -8.57
N ARG A 177 9.05 19.46 -8.43
CA ARG A 177 7.98 19.73 -9.40
C ARG A 177 8.56 20.03 -10.79
N ALA A 178 9.53 20.93 -10.88
CA ALA A 178 10.13 21.30 -12.16
C ALA A 178 10.78 20.09 -12.86
N LEU A 179 11.45 19.20 -12.11
CA LEU A 179 12.01 17.98 -12.68
C LEU A 179 10.92 16.99 -13.10
N ALA A 180 9.87 16.81 -12.31
CA ALA A 180 8.73 15.97 -12.70
C ALA A 180 8.06 16.47 -14.00
N ASP A 181 7.91 17.80 -14.16
CA ASP A 181 7.35 18.42 -15.36
C ASP A 181 8.28 18.30 -16.59
N ALA A 182 9.59 18.18 -16.38
CA ALA A 182 10.54 17.88 -17.45
C ALA A 182 10.48 16.41 -17.86
N LEU A 183 10.41 15.51 -16.88
CA LEU A 183 10.30 14.07 -17.10
C LEU A 183 8.98 13.66 -17.74
N SER A 184 7.86 14.34 -17.41
CA SER A 184 6.55 14.04 -18.01
C SER A 184 6.54 14.18 -19.54
N ARG A 185 7.45 14.99 -20.10
CA ARG A 185 7.62 15.18 -21.55
C ARG A 185 8.54 14.13 -22.18
N LEU A 186 9.31 13.42 -21.36
CA LEU A 186 10.26 12.40 -21.78
C LEU A 186 9.67 10.99 -21.68
N VAL A 187 8.88 10.73 -20.65
CA VAL A 187 8.28 9.41 -20.42
C VAL A 187 7.19 9.11 -21.44
N SER A 188 6.95 7.82 -21.66
CA SER A 188 5.92 7.29 -22.55
C SER A 188 5.31 6.05 -21.92
N ASP A 189 4.28 5.46 -22.56
CA ASP A 189 3.66 4.25 -22.03
C ASP A 189 4.60 3.05 -21.86
N ARG A 190 5.73 3.07 -22.58
CA ARG A 190 6.81 2.06 -22.53
C ARG A 190 8.02 2.51 -21.73
N THR A 191 7.84 3.44 -20.80
CA THR A 191 8.88 3.88 -19.87
C THR A 191 8.66 3.28 -18.49
N LEU A 192 9.69 2.66 -17.93
CA LEU A 192 9.72 2.23 -16.53
C LEU A 192 10.45 3.29 -15.69
N VAL A 193 9.82 3.79 -14.63
CA VAL A 193 10.49 4.71 -13.69
C VAL A 193 10.89 3.95 -12.42
N VAL A 194 12.19 3.81 -12.18
CA VAL A 194 12.75 3.09 -11.04
C VAL A 194 13.31 4.09 -10.05
N LEU A 195 12.71 4.14 -8.86
CA LEU A 195 13.23 4.83 -7.71
C LEU A 195 14.15 3.89 -6.92
N SER A 196 15.42 4.26 -6.87
CA SER A 196 16.42 3.72 -5.97
C SER A 196 16.37 4.49 -4.66
N ALA A 197 15.81 3.89 -3.62
CA ALA A 197 15.68 4.52 -2.31
C ALA A 197 15.65 3.49 -1.19
N ASP A 198 16.49 3.72 -0.20
CA ASP A 198 16.35 3.08 1.10
C ASP A 198 15.47 3.96 2.01
N PHE A 199 14.80 3.31 2.96
CA PHE A 199 13.86 3.93 3.91
C PHE A 199 14.54 4.08 5.27
N SER A 200 13.78 4.41 6.31
CA SER A 200 14.28 4.91 7.60
C SER A 200 15.72 4.50 7.97
N HIS A 201 16.62 5.48 8.10
CA HIS A 201 18.06 5.25 8.25
C HIS A 201 18.58 5.72 9.59
N TYR A 202 19.52 4.94 10.15
CA TYR A 202 20.26 5.27 11.37
C TYR A 202 19.37 5.46 12.59
N LEU A 203 18.24 4.75 12.63
CA LEU A 203 17.26 4.84 13.72
C LEU A 203 17.19 3.55 14.55
N PRO A 204 16.92 3.67 15.86
CA PRO A 204 16.46 2.55 16.67
C PRO A 204 15.18 1.95 16.10
N MET A 205 15.02 0.63 16.23
CA MET A 205 13.93 -0.14 15.59
C MET A 205 12.53 0.48 15.76
N ALA A 206 12.17 0.92 16.97
CA ALA A 206 10.85 1.51 17.21
C ALA A 206 10.61 2.81 16.43
N GLN A 207 11.65 3.64 16.25
CA GLN A 207 11.57 4.84 15.43
C GLN A 207 11.56 4.50 13.94
N ALA A 208 12.36 3.51 13.52
CA ALA A 208 12.37 3.02 12.15
C ALA A 208 10.97 2.53 11.73
N VAL A 209 10.32 1.68 12.54
CA VAL A 209 8.96 1.19 12.29
C VAL A 209 7.94 2.33 12.18
N LEU A 210 8.03 3.35 13.04
CA LEU A 210 7.15 4.52 12.97
C LEU A 210 7.33 5.30 11.67
N ARG A 211 8.58 5.60 11.30
CA ARG A 211 8.94 6.38 10.09
C ARG A 211 8.62 5.62 8.81
N ASP A 212 8.79 4.30 8.83
CA ASP A 212 8.36 3.41 7.75
C ASP A 212 6.84 3.45 7.60
N GLN A 213 6.09 3.35 8.70
CA GLN A 213 4.63 3.42 8.65
C GLN A 213 4.13 4.76 8.09
N GLU A 214 4.71 5.89 8.51
CA GLU A 214 4.39 7.20 7.95
C GLU A 214 4.69 7.27 6.45
N SER A 215 5.81 6.69 6.01
CA SER A 215 6.19 6.63 4.59
C SER A 215 5.24 5.74 3.78
N LEU A 216 4.86 4.58 4.32
CA LEU A 216 3.88 3.67 3.71
C LEU A 216 2.49 4.32 3.61
N SER A 217 2.08 5.11 4.59
CA SER A 217 0.83 5.90 4.53
C SER A 217 0.86 6.95 3.42
N VAL A 218 1.99 7.61 3.20
CA VAL A 218 2.15 8.55 2.06
C VAL A 218 2.08 7.82 0.72
N ILE A 219 2.74 6.66 0.59
CA ILE A 219 2.68 5.84 -0.63
C ILE A 219 1.23 5.35 -0.85
N ALA A 220 0.54 4.88 0.19
CA ALA A 220 -0.85 4.41 0.15
C ALA A 220 -1.83 5.49 -0.34
N ALA A 221 -1.66 6.73 0.11
CA ALA A 221 -2.48 7.87 -0.30
C ALA A 221 -2.29 8.25 -1.78
N ASN A 222 -1.21 7.80 -2.41
CA ASN A 222 -0.81 8.18 -3.78
C ASN A 222 -0.88 9.71 -3.99
N ASP A 223 -0.47 10.48 -2.99
CA ASP A 223 -0.44 11.93 -3.04
C ASP A 223 1.01 12.45 -2.86
N PRO A 224 1.66 12.94 -3.93
CA PRO A 224 3.02 13.48 -3.85
C PRO A 224 3.16 14.60 -2.81
N GLY A 225 2.09 15.34 -2.51
CA GLY A 225 2.09 16.37 -1.47
C GLY A 225 2.50 15.84 -0.09
N GLY A 226 2.16 14.58 0.21
CA GLY A 226 2.50 13.92 1.47
C GLY A 226 4.00 13.69 1.68
N VAL A 227 4.83 13.76 0.63
CA VAL A 227 6.28 13.61 0.73
C VAL A 227 6.94 14.85 1.35
N VAL A 228 6.39 16.04 1.13
CA VAL A 228 6.98 17.32 1.57
C VAL A 228 7.26 17.38 3.08
N PRO A 229 6.36 16.96 3.98
CA PRO A 229 6.62 16.98 5.42
C PRO A 229 7.49 15.84 5.95
N LEU A 230 7.84 14.82 5.13
CA LEU A 230 8.75 13.75 5.58
C LEU A 230 10.14 14.31 5.94
N ILE A 231 10.85 13.63 6.83
CA ILE A 231 12.19 14.01 7.29
C ILE A 231 13.21 13.10 6.60
N GLN A 232 14.20 13.69 5.92
CA GLN A 232 15.31 12.99 5.29
C GLN A 232 16.58 13.18 6.15
N PRO A 233 17.27 12.11 6.57
CA PRO A 233 17.11 10.71 6.14
C PRO A 233 16.18 9.85 7.02
N ASP A 234 15.56 10.40 8.08
CA ASP A 234 14.79 9.61 9.06
C ASP A 234 13.69 8.73 8.45
N HIS A 235 13.06 9.14 7.35
CA HIS A 235 12.04 8.38 6.65
C HIS A 235 12.57 7.65 5.41
N LEU A 236 13.42 8.33 4.65
CA LEU A 236 14.03 7.85 3.40
C LEU A 236 15.19 8.73 3.00
N ASP A 237 16.07 8.19 2.18
CA ASP A 237 17.29 8.87 1.68
C ASP A 237 17.05 9.85 0.52
N THR A 238 15.91 9.80 -0.18
CA THR A 238 15.54 10.76 -1.23
C THR A 238 14.05 11.13 -1.26
N LYS A 239 13.72 12.30 -0.69
CA LYS A 239 12.38 12.91 -0.85
C LYS A 239 12.10 13.34 -2.28
N ALA A 240 13.12 13.88 -2.96
CA ALA A 240 13.01 14.31 -4.34
C ALA A 240 12.60 13.14 -5.25
N GLY A 241 13.30 12.00 -5.12
CA GLY A 241 13.02 10.79 -5.89
C GLY A 241 11.60 10.27 -5.64
N LEU A 242 11.17 10.16 -4.37
CA LEU A 242 9.82 9.71 -4.04
C LEU A 242 8.73 10.65 -4.56
N TYR A 243 8.90 11.96 -4.39
CA TYR A 243 7.95 12.95 -4.91
C TYR A 243 7.79 12.84 -6.43
N ILE A 244 8.91 12.79 -7.17
CA ILE A 244 8.91 12.71 -8.63
C ILE A 244 8.30 11.39 -9.09
N GLN A 245 8.68 10.27 -8.47
CA GLN A 245 8.09 8.95 -8.72
C GLN A 245 6.58 9.02 -8.57
N MET A 246 6.07 9.36 -7.40
CA MET A 246 4.63 9.40 -7.12
C MET A 246 3.90 10.32 -8.08
N ARG A 247 4.50 11.47 -8.43
CA ARG A 247 3.87 12.44 -9.31
C ARG A 247 3.75 11.94 -10.75
N LEU A 248 4.80 11.36 -11.31
CA LEU A 248 4.73 10.77 -12.65
C LEU A 248 3.70 9.64 -12.68
N GLN A 249 3.68 8.80 -11.65
CA GLN A 249 2.74 7.69 -11.57
C GLN A 249 1.28 8.17 -11.49
N LYS A 250 1.01 9.20 -10.69
CA LYS A 250 -0.33 9.80 -10.57
C LYS A 250 -0.76 10.58 -11.81
N ASP A 251 0.05 11.57 -12.21
CA ASP A 251 -0.37 12.60 -13.17
C ASP A 251 -0.20 12.16 -14.63
N VAL A 252 0.73 11.24 -14.91
CA VAL A 252 1.07 10.82 -16.29
C VAL A 252 0.60 9.40 -16.56
N PHE A 253 0.94 8.46 -15.68
CA PHE A 253 0.65 7.04 -15.90
C PHE A 253 -0.71 6.58 -15.38
N ALA A 254 -1.39 7.39 -14.56
CA ALA A 254 -2.60 7.00 -13.85
C ALA A 254 -2.46 5.64 -13.14
N SER A 255 -1.29 5.42 -12.53
CA SER A 255 -0.89 4.15 -11.94
C SER A 255 -0.93 4.19 -10.42
N HIS A 256 -1.20 3.03 -9.83
CA HIS A 256 -1.43 2.86 -8.41
C HIS A 256 -0.33 2.01 -7.78
N PRO A 257 0.12 2.35 -6.55
CA PRO A 257 1.14 1.59 -5.87
C PRO A 257 0.59 0.29 -5.28
N ALA A 258 1.44 -0.74 -5.27
CA ALA A 258 1.33 -1.92 -4.43
C ALA A 258 2.68 -2.16 -3.77
N VAL A 259 2.73 -2.05 -2.44
CA VAL A 259 3.93 -2.41 -1.68
C VAL A 259 3.99 -3.93 -1.54
N ILE A 260 5.11 -4.52 -1.94
CA ILE A 260 5.33 -5.97 -2.01
C ILE A 260 6.44 -6.44 -1.04
N ALA A 261 7.06 -5.50 -0.32
CA ALA A 261 7.92 -5.77 0.82
C ALA A 261 8.09 -4.51 1.68
N ASN A 262 8.11 -4.68 3.00
CA ASN A 262 8.77 -3.78 3.93
C ASN A 262 9.59 -4.62 4.91
N ARG A 263 10.90 -4.39 4.94
CA ARG A 263 11.87 -5.12 5.77
C ARG A 263 12.86 -4.15 6.38
N ASN A 264 13.66 -4.63 7.31
CA ASN A 264 14.73 -3.88 7.94
C ASN A 264 16.04 -4.65 7.89
N SER A 265 17.17 -3.94 7.90
CA SER A 265 18.52 -4.50 8.00
C SER A 265 18.67 -5.55 9.11
N ALA A 266 17.93 -5.41 10.22
CA ALA A 266 17.91 -6.37 11.31
C ALA A 266 17.34 -7.75 10.94
N ASP A 267 16.54 -7.83 9.87
CA ASP A 267 16.03 -9.10 9.34
C ASP A 267 17.12 -9.91 8.63
N TYR A 268 18.23 -9.26 8.24
CA TYR A 268 19.35 -9.89 7.56
C TYR A 268 20.59 -10.07 8.45
N ALA A 269 20.92 -9.04 9.23
CA ALA A 269 22.16 -8.97 10.00
C ALA A 269 21.95 -9.08 11.52
N GLY A 270 20.71 -9.23 11.98
CA GLY A 270 20.36 -9.19 13.40
C GLY A 270 20.21 -7.76 13.94
N VAL A 271 19.73 -7.65 15.19
CA VAL A 271 19.41 -6.35 15.79
C VAL A 271 20.68 -5.55 16.08
N ALA A 272 20.72 -4.31 15.59
CA ALA A 272 21.74 -3.31 15.89
C ALA A 272 21.10 -2.09 16.57
N ASP A 273 21.93 -1.24 17.19
CA ASP A 273 21.48 0.00 17.84
C ASP A 273 20.75 0.93 16.86
N ASN A 274 21.21 0.94 15.61
CA ASN A 274 20.66 1.70 14.52
C ASN A 274 20.49 0.81 13.29
N THR A 275 19.40 1.03 12.56
CA THR A 275 19.02 0.18 11.43
C THR A 275 18.67 1.00 10.20
N THR A 276 18.62 0.33 9.04
CA THR A 276 18.06 0.84 7.79
C THR A 276 16.87 0.00 7.37
N SER A 277 15.80 0.62 6.92
CA SER A 277 14.65 -0.06 6.35
C SER A 277 14.61 -0.06 4.83
N TYR A 278 13.84 -0.99 4.28
CA TYR A 278 13.71 -1.24 2.85
C TYR A 278 12.23 -1.37 2.51
N VAL A 279 11.80 -0.69 1.45
CA VAL A 279 10.46 -0.84 0.88
C VAL A 279 10.63 -1.22 -0.59
N THR A 280 9.83 -2.19 -1.03
CA THR A 280 9.71 -2.52 -2.46
C THR A 280 8.28 -2.32 -2.89
N ALA A 281 8.08 -1.49 -3.91
CA ALA A 281 6.75 -1.19 -4.43
C ALA A 281 6.72 -1.26 -5.96
N VAL A 282 5.55 -1.61 -6.49
CA VAL A 282 5.25 -1.66 -7.91
C VAL A 282 4.12 -0.68 -8.20
N TYR A 283 4.25 0.11 -9.26
CA TYR A 283 3.16 0.94 -9.78
C TYR A 283 2.57 0.28 -11.02
N SER A 284 1.25 0.08 -11.02
CA SER A 284 0.50 -0.57 -12.10
C SER A 284 -0.67 0.29 -12.53
N ARG A 285 -0.94 0.32 -13.85
CA ARG A 285 -2.17 0.92 -14.40
C ARG A 285 -3.42 0.14 -14.02
N ASP A 286 -3.26 -1.17 -13.82
CA ASP A 286 -4.32 -2.03 -13.32
C ASP A 286 -4.11 -2.27 -11.81
N PRO A 287 -4.90 -1.62 -10.94
CA PRO A 287 -4.80 -1.82 -9.51
C PRO A 287 -5.19 -3.25 -9.09
N GLU A 288 -6.06 -3.94 -9.84
CA GLU A 288 -6.46 -5.32 -9.54
C GLU A 288 -5.32 -6.28 -9.84
N ALA A 289 -4.65 -6.13 -10.98
CA ALA A 289 -3.57 -7.04 -11.37
C ALA A 289 -2.39 -7.03 -10.38
N ALA A 290 -2.13 -5.91 -9.72
CA ALA A 290 -1.11 -5.84 -8.68
C ALA A 290 -1.47 -6.63 -7.38
N ALA A 291 -2.74 -7.04 -7.20
CA ALA A 291 -3.15 -7.94 -6.11
C ALA A 291 -2.59 -9.36 -6.27
N ALA A 292 -2.24 -9.74 -7.50
CA ALA A 292 -1.59 -11.01 -7.78
C ALA A 292 -0.15 -11.05 -7.25
N ILE A 293 0.51 -9.88 -7.08
CA ILE A 293 1.86 -9.80 -6.50
C ILE A 293 1.76 -9.82 -4.98
N ALA A 294 1.73 -11.03 -4.44
CA ALA A 294 1.57 -11.28 -3.02
C ALA A 294 2.57 -12.35 -2.54
N PRO A 295 3.82 -11.93 -2.27
CA PRO A 295 4.81 -12.81 -1.68
C PRO A 295 4.33 -13.43 -0.36
N ASP A 296 4.80 -14.64 -0.04
CA ASP A 296 4.35 -15.40 1.15
C ASP A 296 4.90 -14.85 2.48
N ASP A 297 5.78 -13.83 2.45
CA ASP A 297 6.41 -13.23 3.63
C ASP A 297 5.64 -12.04 4.23
N GLN A 298 4.37 -11.90 3.84
CA GLN A 298 3.44 -10.89 4.32
C GLN A 298 2.04 -11.49 4.45
N SER A 299 1.23 -10.91 5.34
CA SER A 299 -0.19 -11.27 5.44
C SER A 299 -1.05 -10.26 4.69
N ILE A 300 -2.14 -10.71 4.09
CA ILE A 300 -3.08 -9.86 3.37
C ILE A 300 -4.50 -10.16 3.86
N VAL A 301 -5.23 -9.11 4.23
CA VAL A 301 -6.65 -9.16 4.58
C VAL A 301 -7.39 -8.09 3.80
N TYR A 302 -8.58 -8.43 3.31
CA TYR A 302 -9.47 -7.49 2.62
C TYR A 302 -10.59 -7.04 3.54
N PHE A 303 -11.01 -5.79 3.36
CA PHE A 303 -12.23 -5.24 3.96
C PHE A 303 -13.19 -4.84 2.84
N GLY A 304 -14.44 -5.29 2.94
CA GLY A 304 -15.56 -4.79 2.17
C GLY A 304 -16.48 -3.98 3.07
N GLY A 305 -17.17 -3.00 2.50
CA GLY A 305 -18.17 -2.25 3.24
C GLY A 305 -19.46 -3.05 3.41
N ASP A 306 -20.57 -2.40 3.09
CA ASP A 306 -21.93 -2.83 3.44
C ASP A 306 -22.34 -4.09 2.67
N VAL A 307 -22.86 -5.07 3.41
CA VAL A 307 -23.35 -6.34 2.89
C VAL A 307 -24.76 -6.61 3.43
N LEU A 308 -25.74 -6.61 2.52
CA LEU A 308 -27.13 -7.02 2.75
C LEU A 308 -27.52 -8.08 1.73
N LEU A 309 -27.67 -9.32 2.17
CA LEU A 309 -27.96 -10.50 1.34
C LEU A 309 -29.46 -10.86 1.29
N GLY A 310 -30.32 -9.86 1.42
CA GLY A 310 -31.77 -10.01 1.49
C GLY A 310 -32.51 -9.17 0.44
N ARG A 311 -33.80 -8.93 0.70
CA ARG A 311 -34.66 -8.02 -0.09
C ARG A 311 -34.56 -8.29 -1.60
N TYR A 312 -34.26 -7.26 -2.40
CA TYR A 312 -34.24 -7.35 -3.87
C TYR A 312 -32.98 -8.05 -4.41
N LEU A 313 -31.99 -8.34 -3.55
CA LEU A 313 -30.84 -9.16 -3.94
C LEU A 313 -31.17 -10.67 -3.92
N THR A 314 -32.20 -11.09 -3.17
CA THR A 314 -32.60 -12.50 -3.04
C THR A 314 -32.71 -13.26 -4.37
N PRO A 315 -33.37 -12.73 -5.44
CA PRO A 315 -33.44 -13.44 -6.72
C PRO A 315 -32.07 -13.72 -7.35
N VAL A 316 -31.12 -12.78 -7.23
CA VAL A 316 -29.74 -12.94 -7.73
C VAL A 316 -29.00 -14.05 -6.98
N LEU A 317 -29.24 -14.18 -5.66
CA LEU A 317 -28.54 -15.18 -4.84
C LEU A 317 -29.15 -16.58 -4.98
N LEU A 318 -30.44 -16.68 -5.30
CA LEU A 318 -31.12 -17.95 -5.58
C LEU A 318 -30.82 -18.51 -6.97
N ASP A 319 -30.45 -17.65 -7.93
CA ASP A 319 -29.95 -18.08 -9.24
C ASP A 319 -28.47 -18.49 -9.13
N ASP A 320 -28.19 -19.74 -9.45
CA ASP A 320 -26.86 -20.33 -9.30
C ASP A 320 -25.78 -19.64 -10.13
N ASP A 321 -26.10 -19.22 -11.35
CA ASP A 321 -25.11 -18.62 -12.26
C ASP A 321 -24.86 -17.17 -11.90
N ALA A 322 -25.90 -16.42 -11.56
CA ALA A 322 -25.78 -15.06 -11.07
C ALA A 322 -25.01 -15.01 -9.74
N ARG A 323 -25.35 -15.88 -8.77
CA ARG A 323 -24.60 -16.01 -7.50
C ARG A 323 -23.13 -16.31 -7.75
N LYS A 324 -22.82 -17.33 -8.56
CA LYS A 324 -21.43 -17.71 -8.87
C LYS A 324 -20.69 -16.58 -9.61
N ALA A 325 -21.35 -15.81 -10.45
CA ALA A 325 -20.73 -14.67 -11.12
C ALA A 325 -20.31 -13.59 -10.12
N VAL A 326 -21.20 -13.22 -9.19
CA VAL A 326 -20.91 -12.25 -8.12
C VAL A 326 -19.74 -12.73 -7.25
N VAL A 327 -19.80 -13.98 -6.77
CA VAL A 327 -18.72 -14.58 -5.96
C VAL A 327 -17.39 -14.57 -6.72
N ARG A 328 -17.37 -15.04 -7.98
CA ARG A 328 -16.14 -15.03 -8.81
C ARG A 328 -15.57 -13.63 -8.98
N ARG A 329 -16.42 -12.61 -9.09
CA ARG A 329 -15.94 -11.22 -9.22
C ARG A 329 -15.22 -10.74 -7.97
N VAL A 330 -15.73 -11.07 -6.78
CA VAL A 330 -15.06 -10.79 -5.50
C VAL A 330 -13.74 -11.58 -5.42
N LEU A 331 -13.77 -12.87 -5.69
CA LEU A 331 -12.59 -13.75 -5.64
C LEU A 331 -11.51 -13.38 -6.67
N ALA A 332 -11.88 -12.78 -7.80
CA ALA A 332 -10.92 -12.28 -8.79
C ALA A 332 -10.02 -11.16 -8.22
N VAL A 333 -10.50 -10.40 -7.23
CA VAL A 333 -9.74 -9.35 -6.55
C VAL A 333 -9.08 -9.89 -5.28
N THR A 334 -9.82 -10.62 -4.46
CA THR A 334 -9.29 -11.10 -3.17
C THR A 334 -8.33 -12.28 -3.32
N HIS A 335 -8.39 -12.99 -4.45
CA HIS A 335 -7.68 -14.24 -4.68
C HIS A 335 -7.92 -15.28 -3.56
N GLY A 336 -9.13 -15.29 -2.99
CA GLY A 336 -9.53 -16.20 -1.91
C GLY A 336 -8.90 -15.90 -0.55
N ARG A 337 -8.30 -14.73 -0.38
CA ARG A 337 -7.73 -14.27 0.90
C ARG A 337 -8.82 -13.88 1.89
N PRO A 338 -8.51 -13.83 3.20
CA PRO A 338 -9.45 -13.45 4.24
C PRO A 338 -10.16 -12.12 3.93
N LEU A 339 -11.49 -12.15 3.99
CA LEU A 339 -12.35 -10.98 3.78
C LEU A 339 -13.13 -10.65 5.07
N VAL A 340 -13.18 -9.37 5.42
CA VAL A 340 -13.96 -8.82 6.53
C VAL A 340 -15.03 -7.91 5.93
N VAL A 341 -16.28 -8.00 6.38
CA VAL A 341 -17.41 -7.22 5.81
C VAL A 341 -18.21 -6.49 6.88
N ASN A 342 -18.85 -5.37 6.53
CA ASN A 342 -19.83 -4.71 7.40
C ASN A 342 -21.21 -5.31 7.13
N LEU A 343 -21.78 -6.02 8.10
CA LEU A 343 -23.05 -6.71 7.91
C LEU A 343 -24.23 -5.76 8.22
N GLU A 344 -25.01 -5.47 7.20
CA GLU A 344 -26.15 -4.55 7.25
C GLU A 344 -27.45 -5.31 7.51
N GLY A 345 -27.63 -5.84 8.73
CA GLY A 345 -28.86 -6.53 9.11
C GLY A 345 -28.64 -7.75 10.01
N VAL A 346 -29.72 -8.51 10.21
CA VAL A 346 -29.71 -9.77 10.98
C VAL A 346 -29.86 -10.98 10.07
N ILE A 347 -29.19 -12.08 10.45
CA ILE A 347 -29.31 -13.39 9.81
C ILE A 347 -30.16 -14.29 10.70
N LEU A 348 -31.14 -14.95 10.11
CA LEU A 348 -32.11 -15.80 10.81
C LEU A 348 -32.22 -17.16 10.13
N ASP A 349 -32.52 -18.21 10.91
CA ASP A 349 -32.77 -19.54 10.35
C ASP A 349 -34.14 -19.65 9.67
N GLU A 350 -35.12 -18.90 10.15
CA GLU A 350 -36.50 -18.97 9.69
C GLU A 350 -37.03 -17.59 9.28
N PRO A 351 -37.89 -17.51 8.25
CA PRO A 351 -38.48 -16.25 7.83
C PRO A 351 -39.44 -15.69 8.89
N VAL A 352 -39.42 -14.38 9.06
CA VAL A 352 -40.31 -13.66 9.97
C VAL A 352 -41.26 -12.77 9.17
N SER A 353 -42.56 -12.83 9.50
CA SER A 353 -43.61 -12.04 8.84
C SER A 353 -44.09 -10.87 9.72
N GLY A 354 -44.69 -9.85 9.09
CA GLY A 354 -45.32 -8.73 9.81
C GLY A 354 -44.33 -7.68 10.31
N LEU A 355 -43.21 -7.54 9.60
CA LEU A 355 -42.17 -6.57 9.89
C LEU A 355 -42.43 -5.24 9.20
N TRP A 356 -41.71 -4.22 9.64
CA TRP A 356 -41.68 -2.90 9.00
C TRP A 356 -40.84 -2.91 7.72
N ASP A 357 -41.10 -1.94 6.83
CA ASP A 357 -40.51 -1.90 5.48
C ASP A 357 -38.99 -1.68 5.46
N ASP A 358 -38.42 -1.10 6.53
CA ASP A 358 -36.99 -0.82 6.70
C ASP A 358 -36.19 -1.94 7.41
N ALA A 359 -36.79 -3.11 7.67
CA ALA A 359 -36.08 -4.22 8.32
C ALA A 359 -35.07 -4.87 7.36
N HIS A 360 -33.81 -4.98 7.79
CA HIS A 360 -32.75 -5.65 7.04
C HIS A 360 -32.57 -7.08 7.54
N LEU A 361 -33.18 -8.01 6.82
CA LEU A 361 -33.14 -9.44 7.14
C LEU A 361 -32.48 -10.26 6.05
N MET A 362 -31.80 -11.33 6.48
CA MET A 362 -31.16 -12.33 5.65
C MET A 362 -31.52 -13.72 6.18
N LEU A 363 -31.82 -14.67 5.29
CA LEU A 363 -31.99 -16.07 5.67
C LEU A 363 -30.65 -16.78 5.68
N SER A 364 -30.39 -17.60 6.69
CA SER A 364 -29.10 -18.26 6.90
C SER A 364 -28.74 -19.22 5.77
N ASP A 365 -29.73 -19.91 5.20
CA ASP A 365 -29.59 -20.83 4.08
C ASP A 365 -29.18 -20.15 2.76
N ILE A 366 -29.39 -18.83 2.63
CA ILE A 366 -28.93 -18.02 1.49
C ILE A 366 -27.63 -17.29 1.84
N ALA A 367 -27.60 -16.60 2.99
CA ALA A 367 -26.51 -15.68 3.32
C ALA A 367 -25.21 -16.40 3.68
N VAL A 368 -25.26 -17.46 4.49
CA VAL A 368 -24.06 -18.16 4.97
C VAL A 368 -23.27 -18.78 3.81
N PRO A 369 -23.88 -19.49 2.84
CA PRO A 369 -23.14 -20.00 1.68
C PRO A 369 -22.43 -18.89 0.89
N VAL A 370 -23.12 -17.77 0.63
CA VAL A 370 -22.54 -16.64 -0.12
C VAL A 370 -21.35 -16.02 0.63
N LEU A 371 -21.48 -15.78 1.94
CA LEU A 371 -20.38 -15.25 2.77
C LEU A 371 -19.17 -16.19 2.74
N LYS A 372 -19.38 -17.50 2.90
CA LYS A 372 -18.29 -18.48 2.87
C LYS A 372 -17.64 -18.58 1.49
N ASP A 373 -18.43 -18.59 0.43
CA ASP A 373 -17.94 -18.66 -0.95
C ASP A 373 -17.12 -17.42 -1.34
N MET A 374 -17.41 -16.25 -0.75
CA MET A 374 -16.60 -15.02 -0.91
C MET A 374 -15.31 -15.02 -0.06
N GLY A 375 -15.11 -15.99 0.83
CA GLY A 375 -13.96 -16.04 1.74
C GLY A 375 -14.09 -15.13 2.97
N VAL A 376 -15.32 -14.82 3.39
CA VAL A 376 -15.55 -14.00 4.59
C VAL A 376 -15.12 -14.77 5.83
N VAL A 377 -14.21 -14.17 6.61
CA VAL A 377 -13.72 -14.72 7.88
C VAL A 377 -14.26 -13.97 9.10
N ALA A 378 -14.71 -12.73 8.93
CA ALA A 378 -15.30 -11.93 9.98
C ALA A 378 -16.35 -10.95 9.44
N ALA A 379 -17.35 -10.65 10.25
CA ALA A 379 -18.43 -9.73 9.92
C ALA A 379 -18.64 -8.72 11.07
N GLY A 380 -18.61 -7.43 10.74
CA GLY A 380 -18.94 -6.36 11.67
C GLY A 380 -20.42 -6.33 11.98
N LEU A 381 -20.77 -6.38 13.27
CA LEU A 381 -22.14 -6.22 13.78
C LEU A 381 -22.35 -4.86 14.47
N ALA A 382 -21.30 -4.03 14.53
CA ALA A 382 -21.37 -2.65 15.01
C ALA A 382 -22.06 -1.77 13.95
N ASN A 383 -23.36 -1.96 13.80
CA ASN A 383 -24.15 -1.48 12.67
C ASN A 383 -25.55 -1.05 13.14
N ASN A 384 -26.13 0.00 12.56
CA ASN A 384 -27.47 0.49 12.94
C ASN A 384 -28.59 -0.55 12.67
N HIS A 385 -28.42 -1.42 11.69
CA HIS A 385 -29.34 -2.52 11.35
C HIS A 385 -29.03 -3.84 12.05
N GLY A 386 -27.91 -3.93 12.80
CA GLY A 386 -27.53 -5.16 13.49
C GLY A 386 -28.54 -5.62 14.56
N ARG A 387 -29.47 -4.76 14.98
CA ARG A 387 -30.46 -5.02 16.02
C ARG A 387 -31.90 -4.79 15.58
N ASP A 388 -32.19 -4.93 14.28
CA ASP A 388 -33.55 -4.76 13.78
C ASP A 388 -34.56 -5.66 14.50
N LEU A 389 -34.21 -6.91 14.83
CA LEU A 389 -35.05 -7.79 15.66
C LEU A 389 -34.65 -7.82 17.15
N GLY A 390 -34.07 -6.73 17.63
CA GLY A 390 -33.54 -6.62 18.98
C GLY A 390 -32.44 -7.65 19.28
N LEU A 391 -32.30 -8.01 20.55
CA LEU A 391 -31.27 -8.97 20.98
C LEU A 391 -31.51 -10.39 20.48
N VAL A 392 -32.76 -10.77 20.19
CA VAL A 392 -33.08 -12.12 19.69
C VAL A 392 -32.44 -12.34 18.32
N GLY A 393 -32.68 -11.44 17.36
CA GLY A 393 -32.05 -11.54 16.04
C GLY A 393 -30.53 -11.33 16.08
N TYR A 394 -30.05 -10.46 16.96
CA TYR A 394 -28.61 -10.23 17.13
C TYR A 394 -27.87 -11.48 17.64
N ASP A 395 -28.38 -12.13 18.68
CA ASP A 395 -27.78 -13.34 19.23
C ASP A 395 -27.92 -14.54 18.29
N GLU A 396 -29.04 -14.63 17.56
CA GLU A 396 -29.21 -15.64 16.51
C GLU A 396 -28.19 -15.43 15.38
N THR A 397 -27.99 -14.19 14.92
CA THR A 397 -26.96 -13.83 13.93
C THR A 397 -25.56 -14.25 14.41
N ARG A 398 -25.21 -13.92 15.66
CA ARG A 398 -23.91 -14.31 16.25
C ARG A 398 -23.72 -15.81 16.27
N ARG A 399 -24.74 -16.57 16.67
CA ARG A 399 -24.70 -18.04 16.66
C ARG A 399 -24.49 -18.58 15.26
N ILE A 400 -25.28 -18.12 14.28
CA ILE A 400 -25.20 -18.58 12.88
C ILE A 400 -23.83 -18.30 12.28
N LEU A 401 -23.29 -17.08 12.48
CA LEU A 401 -21.93 -16.74 12.04
C LEU A 401 -20.88 -17.63 12.71
N GLY A 402 -20.99 -17.84 14.03
CA GLY A 402 -20.08 -18.71 14.78
C GLY A 402 -20.09 -20.17 14.30
N GLU A 403 -21.28 -20.74 14.06
CA GLU A 403 -21.45 -22.09 13.50
C GLU A 403 -20.90 -22.19 12.07
N ALA A 404 -20.93 -21.10 11.31
CA ALA A 404 -20.35 -21.01 9.97
C ALA A 404 -18.81 -20.84 9.98
N GLY A 405 -18.21 -20.54 11.14
CA GLY A 405 -16.78 -20.22 11.27
C GLY A 405 -16.43 -18.77 10.93
N ILE A 406 -17.41 -17.86 10.94
CA ILE A 406 -17.25 -16.43 10.68
C ILE A 406 -17.26 -15.69 12.02
N MET A 407 -16.22 -14.91 12.31
CA MET A 407 -16.12 -14.16 13.56
C MET A 407 -17.04 -12.93 13.54
N ALA A 408 -17.94 -12.82 14.51
CA ALA A 408 -18.75 -11.62 14.71
C ALA A 408 -17.93 -10.54 15.46
N ILE A 409 -17.80 -9.35 14.87
CA ILE A 409 -17.13 -8.20 15.49
C ILE A 409 -18.18 -7.28 16.09
N GLU A 410 -18.34 -7.34 17.39
CA GLU A 410 -19.33 -6.55 18.14
C GLU A 410 -18.81 -5.12 18.39
N HIS A 411 -19.72 -4.18 18.59
CA HIS A 411 -19.38 -2.79 18.93
C HIS A 411 -18.42 -2.72 20.13
N GLY A 412 -17.26 -2.09 19.93
CA GLY A 412 -16.22 -1.91 20.94
C GLY A 412 -15.41 -3.16 21.28
N SER A 413 -15.72 -4.31 20.67
CA SER A 413 -14.94 -5.54 20.84
C SER A 413 -13.67 -5.53 19.96
N VAL A 414 -12.75 -6.45 20.25
CA VAL A 414 -11.57 -6.72 19.43
C VAL A 414 -11.53 -8.19 19.08
N ILE A 415 -11.33 -8.49 17.80
CA ILE A 415 -11.02 -9.84 17.34
C ILE A 415 -9.58 -9.92 16.81
N ASP A 416 -9.05 -11.14 16.75
CA ASP A 416 -7.79 -11.45 16.10
C ASP A 416 -8.08 -12.14 14.75
N ALA A 417 -7.77 -11.45 13.64
CA ALA A 417 -7.95 -11.97 12.29
C ALA A 417 -6.66 -12.63 11.75
N GLY A 418 -5.71 -12.96 12.62
CA GLY A 418 -4.41 -13.55 12.30
C GLY A 418 -3.39 -12.52 11.80
N ALA A 419 -3.75 -11.76 10.77
CA ALA A 419 -2.88 -10.73 10.18
C ALA A 419 -2.88 -9.42 10.99
N ALA A 420 -4.03 -9.08 11.58
CA ALA A 420 -4.26 -7.84 12.30
C ALA A 420 -5.36 -8.05 13.34
N ARG A 421 -5.36 -7.18 14.36
CA ARG A 421 -6.47 -7.06 15.29
C ARG A 421 -7.49 -6.06 14.76
N ILE A 422 -8.77 -6.34 14.95
CA ILE A 422 -9.86 -5.53 14.38
C ILE A 422 -10.83 -5.16 15.49
N THR A 423 -11.11 -3.86 15.62
CA THR A 423 -12.20 -3.34 16.45
C THR A 423 -13.29 -2.75 15.56
N ALA A 424 -14.56 -2.97 15.92
CA ALA A 424 -15.69 -2.42 15.16
C ALA A 424 -16.45 -1.37 16.00
N LEU A 425 -16.77 -0.22 15.40
CA LEU A 425 -17.44 0.89 16.07
C LEU A 425 -18.66 1.35 15.27
N ASN A 426 -19.70 1.76 15.98
CA ASN A 426 -20.96 2.24 15.40
C ASN A 426 -21.23 3.67 15.85
N TYR A 427 -21.51 4.55 14.90
CA TYR A 427 -21.88 5.94 15.12
C TYR A 427 -23.28 6.28 14.59
N ILE A 428 -23.99 5.29 14.02
CA ILE A 428 -25.30 5.50 13.41
C ILE A 428 -26.39 4.89 14.29
N ALA A 429 -27.36 5.74 14.65
CA ALA A 429 -28.51 5.31 15.41
C ALA A 429 -29.43 4.45 14.54
N GLY A 430 -29.89 3.35 15.11
CA GLY A 430 -30.85 2.44 14.49
C GLY A 430 -31.75 1.87 15.57
N ARG A 431 -32.52 0.84 15.22
CA ARG A 431 -33.45 0.21 16.15
C ARG A 431 -32.69 -0.53 17.24
N ASP A 432 -33.02 -0.25 18.49
CA ASP A 432 -32.41 -0.85 19.69
C ASP A 432 -30.86 -0.80 19.73
N SER A 433 -30.24 0.11 18.96
CA SER A 433 -28.77 0.24 18.87
C SER A 433 -28.17 1.11 19.97
N ALA A 434 -29.00 1.77 20.79
CA ALA A 434 -28.55 2.68 21.84
C ALA A 434 -27.46 2.13 22.80
N PRO A 435 -27.44 0.84 23.19
CA PRO A 435 -26.38 0.25 24.00
C PRO A 435 -25.05 0.00 23.25
N ALA A 436 -25.05 0.12 21.92
CA ALA A 436 -23.95 -0.21 21.02
C ALA A 436 -23.75 0.92 19.98
N LEU A 437 -23.66 2.15 20.49
CA LEU A 437 -23.63 3.39 19.70
C LEU A 437 -22.78 4.45 20.39
N PHE A 438 -21.76 4.93 19.71
CA PHE A 438 -21.09 6.19 20.02
C PHE A 438 -21.80 7.35 19.30
N ARG A 439 -21.87 8.51 19.95
CA ARG A 439 -22.53 9.72 19.42
C ARG A 439 -21.53 10.83 19.15
N GLU A 440 -20.46 10.87 19.94
CA GLU A 440 -19.43 11.91 19.86
C GLU A 440 -18.03 11.33 19.61
N PRO A 441 -17.16 12.08 18.92
CA PRO A 441 -15.81 11.62 18.59
C PRO A 441 -14.97 11.19 19.80
N GLU A 442 -15.13 11.84 20.95
CA GLU A 442 -14.34 11.57 22.16
C GLU A 442 -14.58 10.18 22.73
N GLU A 443 -15.72 9.56 22.45
CA GLU A 443 -16.02 8.19 22.88
C GLU A 443 -15.07 7.16 22.23
N ALA A 444 -14.48 7.50 21.08
CA ALA A 444 -13.44 6.69 20.43
C ALA A 444 -12.18 6.50 21.30
N THR A 445 -11.98 7.32 22.34
CA THR A 445 -10.89 7.12 23.32
C THR A 445 -11.00 5.79 24.07
N ALA A 446 -12.15 5.12 24.05
CA ALA A 446 -12.28 3.74 24.50
C ALA A 446 -11.28 2.79 23.80
N VAL A 447 -10.93 3.07 22.54
CA VAL A 447 -9.96 2.28 21.76
C VAL A 447 -8.54 2.39 22.31
N CYS A 448 -8.16 3.54 22.89
CA CYS A 448 -6.83 3.74 23.47
C CYS A 448 -6.51 2.76 24.62
N ASN A 449 -7.54 2.20 25.27
CA ASN A 449 -7.39 1.28 26.39
C ASN A 449 -7.48 -0.19 25.97
N LEU A 450 -7.66 -0.47 24.68
CA LEU A 450 -7.67 -1.83 24.19
C LEU A 450 -6.27 -2.42 24.30
N ASP A 451 -6.16 -3.58 24.93
CA ASP A 451 -4.94 -4.38 24.93
C ASP A 451 -4.77 -5.04 23.55
N ALA A 452 -4.42 -4.23 22.55
CA ALA A 452 -4.27 -4.61 21.15
C ALA A 452 -2.88 -4.21 20.65
N ALA A 453 -1.99 -5.20 20.51
CA ALA A 453 -0.72 -4.98 19.85
C ALA A 453 -0.96 -4.56 18.38
N PRO A 454 -0.17 -3.62 17.84
CA PRO A 454 -0.24 -3.27 16.43
C PRO A 454 0.12 -4.46 15.53
N PRO A 455 -0.54 -4.63 14.38
CA PRO A 455 -1.49 -3.67 13.83
C PRO A 455 -2.93 -3.81 14.33
N LEU A 456 -3.48 -2.67 14.77
CA LEU A 456 -4.89 -2.48 15.09
C LEU A 456 -5.57 -1.73 13.95
N ILE A 457 -6.68 -2.31 13.48
CA ILE A 457 -7.56 -1.75 12.46
C ILE A 457 -8.90 -1.40 13.12
N ALA A 458 -9.35 -0.17 12.91
CA ALA A 458 -10.69 0.25 13.30
C ALA A 458 -11.63 0.16 12.09
N PHE A 459 -12.73 -0.58 12.24
CA PHE A 459 -13.76 -0.74 11.22
C PHE A 459 -15.04 -0.04 11.66
N LEU A 460 -15.41 1.05 10.99
CA LEU A 460 -16.40 2.00 11.47
C LEU A 460 -17.65 2.01 10.60
N HIS A 461 -18.80 1.99 11.25
CA HIS A 461 -20.09 2.25 10.64
C HIS A 461 -20.51 3.68 11.03
N TRP A 462 -20.34 4.63 10.11
CA TRP A 462 -20.45 6.08 10.35
C TRP A 462 -20.73 6.84 9.05
N GLY A 463 -20.71 8.17 9.07
CA GLY A 463 -20.85 8.97 7.86
C GLY A 463 -22.29 9.30 7.49
N GLU A 464 -22.43 10.32 6.66
CA GLU A 464 -23.68 10.68 5.99
C GLU A 464 -23.85 9.79 4.74
N GLU A 465 -25.08 9.36 4.44
CA GLU A 465 -25.35 8.53 3.28
C GLU A 465 -25.10 9.29 1.96
N TYR A 466 -24.64 8.56 0.95
CA TYR A 466 -24.44 9.01 -0.44
C TYR A 466 -23.52 10.22 -0.61
N THR A 467 -22.53 10.36 0.28
CA THR A 467 -21.41 11.28 0.12
C THR A 467 -20.07 10.53 0.07
N ARG A 468 -19.14 11.05 -0.74
CA ARG A 468 -17.73 10.62 -0.78
C ARG A 468 -16.87 11.32 0.27
N GLU A 469 -17.35 12.44 0.78
CA GLU A 469 -16.60 13.33 1.65
C GLU A 469 -16.94 13.09 3.11
N ALA A 470 -15.89 12.96 3.92
CA ALA A 470 -16.02 12.85 5.37
C ALA A 470 -16.38 14.21 6.00
N GLY A 471 -17.38 14.19 6.89
CA GLY A 471 -17.78 15.32 7.69
C GLY A 471 -16.79 15.64 8.83
N GLY A 472 -17.14 16.63 9.65
CA GLY A 472 -16.30 17.08 10.76
C GLY A 472 -16.12 16.01 11.84
N LYS A 473 -17.19 15.29 12.18
CA LYS A 473 -17.19 14.26 13.24
C LYS A 473 -16.34 13.05 12.85
N GLU A 474 -16.41 12.61 11.60
CA GLU A 474 -15.63 11.49 11.07
C GLU A 474 -14.13 11.83 11.09
N ARG A 475 -13.76 13.04 10.65
CA ARG A 475 -12.37 13.51 10.67
C ARG A 475 -11.83 13.67 12.09
N GLU A 476 -12.64 14.14 13.02
CA GLU A 476 -12.26 14.27 14.43
C GLU A 476 -12.09 12.90 15.09
N THR A 477 -13.03 11.99 14.86
CA THR A 477 -12.96 10.61 15.33
C THR A 477 -11.72 9.90 14.77
N ALA A 478 -11.43 10.07 13.48
CA ALA A 478 -10.23 9.51 12.86
C ALA A 478 -8.95 10.02 13.52
N ARG A 479 -8.88 11.30 13.91
CA ARG A 479 -7.75 11.84 14.67
C ARG A 479 -7.63 11.19 16.04
N VAL A 480 -8.72 11.03 16.79
CA VAL A 480 -8.72 10.36 18.10
C VAL A 480 -8.20 8.93 17.97
N LEU A 481 -8.69 8.17 16.99
CA LEU A 481 -8.24 6.79 16.74
C LEU A 481 -6.77 6.73 16.34
N THR A 482 -6.31 7.68 15.53
CA THR A 482 -4.88 7.80 15.17
C THR A 482 -4.02 8.02 16.42
N ASP A 483 -4.46 8.91 17.30
CA ASP A 483 -3.75 9.23 18.55
C ASP A 483 -3.78 8.04 19.53
N CYS A 484 -4.76 7.13 19.40
CA CYS A 484 -4.81 5.83 20.10
C CYS A 484 -3.93 4.73 19.47
N GLY A 485 -3.20 4.99 18.39
CA GLY A 485 -2.29 4.03 17.75
C GLY A 485 -2.95 3.10 16.71
N VAL A 486 -4.14 3.42 16.22
CA VAL A 486 -4.76 2.72 15.08
C VAL A 486 -3.97 3.00 13.81
N GLN A 487 -3.61 1.94 13.07
CA GLN A 487 -2.82 2.06 11.83
C GLN A 487 -3.68 2.10 10.56
N VAL A 488 -4.87 1.48 10.59
CA VAL A 488 -5.85 1.56 9.49
C VAL A 488 -7.23 1.88 10.04
N ILE A 489 -7.88 2.86 9.45
CA ILE A 489 -9.27 3.25 9.74
C ILE A 489 -10.07 2.97 8.47
N ALA A 490 -11.00 2.01 8.52
CA ALA A 490 -11.85 1.65 7.40
C ALA A 490 -13.30 1.96 7.78
N GLY A 491 -13.94 2.89 7.06
CA GLY A 491 -15.34 3.25 7.26
C GLY A 491 -16.27 2.51 6.30
N ALA A 492 -17.54 2.42 6.66
CA ALA A 492 -18.63 1.83 5.89
C ALA A 492 -19.89 2.73 6.04
N HIS A 493 -21.09 2.21 5.79
CA HIS A 493 -22.41 2.86 5.92
C HIS A 493 -22.78 3.92 4.88
N SER A 494 -21.86 4.78 4.43
CA SER A 494 -22.28 5.87 3.52
C SER A 494 -22.83 5.40 2.16
N HIS A 495 -22.81 4.09 1.88
CA HIS A 495 -23.17 3.45 0.62
C HIS A 495 -22.35 3.92 -0.59
N GLN A 496 -21.40 4.84 -0.38
CA GLN A 496 -20.58 5.43 -1.42
C GLN A 496 -19.10 5.38 -1.03
N ALA A 497 -18.36 4.51 -1.72
CA ALA A 497 -16.92 4.38 -1.52
C ALA A 497 -16.15 5.71 -1.71
N SER A 498 -15.14 5.92 -0.86
CA SER A 498 -14.14 6.97 -1.01
C SER A 498 -13.37 6.80 -2.33
N ALA A 499 -12.85 7.90 -2.87
CA ALA A 499 -12.08 7.85 -4.11
C ALA A 499 -10.64 7.31 -3.92
N GLN A 500 -10.08 7.47 -2.72
CA GLN A 500 -8.70 7.12 -2.40
C GLN A 500 -8.52 6.90 -0.90
N VAL A 501 -7.37 6.36 -0.52
CA VAL A 501 -6.90 6.36 0.87
C VAL A 501 -6.47 7.79 1.25
N ASP A 502 -6.92 8.27 2.41
CA ASP A 502 -6.45 9.50 3.03
C ASP A 502 -5.30 9.16 3.98
N GLY A 503 -4.09 9.57 3.59
CA GLY A 503 -2.91 9.52 4.45
C GLY A 503 -2.69 10.90 5.05
N VAL A 504 -2.71 11.00 6.38
CA VAL A 504 -2.41 12.27 7.05
C VAL A 504 -0.88 12.45 7.05
N PRO A 505 -0.33 13.49 6.40
CA PRO A 505 1.11 13.63 6.28
C PRO A 505 1.79 13.74 7.65
N GLY A 506 2.84 12.96 7.86
CA GLY A 506 3.54 12.87 9.14
C GLY A 506 2.77 12.12 10.24
N ARG A 507 1.74 11.34 9.89
CA ARG A 507 1.08 10.40 10.80
C ARG A 507 1.11 8.98 10.26
N ALA A 508 1.25 8.03 11.17
CA ALA A 508 1.37 6.60 10.91
C ALA A 508 0.02 5.90 10.71
N VAL A 509 -0.91 6.50 9.94
CA VAL A 509 -2.28 5.98 9.73
C VAL A 509 -2.69 6.05 8.26
N SER A 510 -3.46 5.07 7.82
CA SER A 510 -4.19 5.09 6.54
C SER A 510 -5.70 5.10 6.81
N THR A 511 -6.41 6.10 6.30
CA THR A 511 -7.86 6.25 6.51
C THR A 511 -8.62 6.10 5.21
N VAL A 512 -9.64 5.25 5.19
CA VAL A 512 -10.66 5.21 4.14
C VAL A 512 -11.99 5.50 4.83
N TYR A 513 -12.60 6.63 4.54
CA TYR A 513 -13.81 7.06 5.28
C TYR A 513 -15.05 6.26 4.91
N SER A 514 -15.10 5.67 3.72
CA SER A 514 -16.15 4.74 3.35
C SER A 514 -15.69 3.74 2.29
N LEU A 515 -16.03 2.47 2.48
CA LEU A 515 -15.94 1.41 1.49
C LEU A 515 -17.22 1.28 0.65
N GLY A 516 -18.30 1.97 1.06
CA GLY A 516 -19.63 1.89 0.45
C GLY A 516 -20.19 0.48 0.41
N ASN A 517 -20.97 0.15 -0.63
CA ASN A 517 -21.63 -1.15 -0.75
C ASN A 517 -20.72 -2.19 -1.39
N LEU A 518 -20.33 -3.24 -0.64
CA LEU A 518 -19.76 -4.42 -1.29
C LEU A 518 -20.87 -5.18 -2.02
N LEU A 519 -21.91 -5.60 -1.31
CA LEU A 519 -23.02 -6.37 -1.88
C LEU A 519 -24.35 -5.98 -1.22
N PHE A 520 -25.07 -5.08 -1.89
CA PHE A 520 -26.31 -4.45 -1.39
C PHE A 520 -27.27 -4.21 -2.56
N ASP A 521 -28.58 -4.25 -2.33
CA ASP A 521 -29.65 -4.12 -3.34
C ASP A 521 -29.89 -2.70 -3.93
N GLN A 522 -28.92 -1.79 -3.80
CA GLN A 522 -29.01 -0.41 -4.30
C GLN A 522 -28.32 -0.28 -5.68
N SER A 523 -28.99 0.33 -6.65
CA SER A 523 -28.54 0.42 -8.05
C SER A 523 -28.21 1.84 -8.55
N MET A 524 -28.35 2.86 -7.71
CA MET A 524 -28.13 4.27 -8.07
C MET A 524 -26.65 4.59 -8.29
N ASP A 525 -26.33 5.57 -9.15
CA ASP A 525 -24.94 5.97 -9.48
C ASP A 525 -24.13 6.42 -8.26
N THR A 526 -24.81 6.93 -7.23
CA THR A 526 -24.17 7.32 -5.96
C THR A 526 -23.87 6.12 -5.06
N ALA A 527 -24.46 4.95 -5.30
CA ALA A 527 -24.17 3.71 -4.58
C ALA A 527 -23.00 2.98 -5.25
N SER A 528 -21.84 2.98 -4.59
CA SER A 528 -20.60 2.40 -5.11
C SER A 528 -19.83 1.65 -4.04
N GLY A 529 -19.11 0.61 -4.45
CA GLY A 529 -18.32 -0.24 -3.57
C GLY A 529 -16.83 -0.18 -3.85
N ALA A 530 -16.04 -0.46 -2.82
CA ALA A 530 -14.62 -0.76 -2.96
C ALA A 530 -14.20 -1.85 -1.96
N LEU A 531 -13.12 -2.54 -2.30
CA LEU A 531 -12.38 -3.40 -1.38
C LEU A 531 -11.13 -2.67 -0.93
N LEU A 532 -10.86 -2.70 0.38
CA LEU A 532 -9.61 -2.23 0.95
C LEU A 532 -8.69 -3.44 1.16
N GLU A 533 -7.60 -3.50 0.42
CA GLU A 533 -6.52 -4.45 0.66
C GLU A 533 -5.60 -3.90 1.74
N VAL A 534 -5.39 -4.66 2.82
CA VAL A 534 -4.41 -4.33 3.86
C VAL A 534 -3.34 -5.41 3.88
N ARG A 535 -2.09 -5.00 3.60
CA ARG A 535 -0.90 -5.84 3.72
C ARG A 535 -0.21 -5.56 5.03
N VAL A 536 0.13 -6.61 5.77
CA VAL A 536 0.83 -6.55 7.04
C VAL A 536 2.20 -7.21 6.88
N PHE A 537 3.25 -6.47 7.24
CA PHE A 537 4.63 -6.90 7.13
C PHE A 537 5.19 -7.38 8.48
N GLY A 538 6.33 -8.07 8.46
CA GLY A 538 6.87 -8.80 9.62
C GLY A 538 7.19 -7.97 10.87
N ARG A 539 7.22 -6.63 10.79
CA ARG A 539 7.44 -5.72 11.92
C ARG A 539 6.17 -4.98 12.37
N GLY A 540 5.00 -5.38 11.87
CA GLY A 540 3.70 -4.80 12.21
C GLY A 540 3.36 -3.51 11.44
N THR A 541 4.20 -3.08 10.51
CA THR A 541 3.85 -2.04 9.55
C THR A 541 2.80 -2.54 8.56
N VAL A 542 2.01 -1.61 8.03
CA VAL A 542 0.90 -1.89 7.14
C VAL A 542 0.92 -0.99 5.91
N PHE A 543 0.49 -1.55 4.79
CA PHE A 543 0.19 -0.81 3.56
C PHE A 543 -1.25 -1.09 3.18
N ALA A 544 -2.03 -0.02 2.98
CA ALA A 544 -3.44 -0.11 2.62
C ALA A 544 -3.66 0.47 1.21
N ARG A 545 -4.48 -0.18 0.39
CA ARG A 545 -4.90 0.37 -0.90
C ARG A 545 -6.34 0.04 -1.22
N LEU A 546 -6.99 0.98 -1.89
CA LEU A 546 -8.40 0.88 -2.26
C LEU A 546 -8.52 0.36 -3.69
N ILE A 547 -9.38 -0.64 -3.90
CA ILE A 547 -9.68 -1.25 -5.18
C ILE A 547 -11.16 -1.04 -5.45
N ALA A 548 -11.48 -0.23 -6.46
CA ALA A 548 -12.86 0.05 -6.82
C ALA A 548 -13.56 -1.24 -7.30
N MET A 549 -14.80 -1.44 -6.85
CA MET A 549 -15.63 -2.56 -7.26
C MET A 549 -16.79 -2.09 -8.15
N PRO A 550 -17.19 -2.89 -9.16
CA PRO A 550 -18.45 -2.62 -9.83
C PRO A 550 -19.61 -2.78 -8.83
N ASN A 551 -20.75 -2.16 -9.13
CA ASN A 551 -21.98 -2.41 -8.38
C ASN A 551 -22.39 -3.88 -8.53
N LEU A 552 -22.19 -4.68 -7.49
CA LEU A 552 -22.37 -6.14 -7.57
C LEU A 552 -23.83 -6.57 -7.70
N PHE A 553 -24.78 -5.73 -7.30
CA PHE A 553 -26.20 -5.99 -7.54
C PHE A 553 -26.56 -5.87 -9.02
N ASN A 554 -26.16 -4.77 -9.67
CA ASN A 554 -26.32 -4.61 -11.12
C ASN A 554 -25.57 -5.70 -11.89
N TYR A 555 -24.36 -6.04 -11.44
CA TYR A 555 -23.57 -7.11 -12.02
C TYR A 555 -24.28 -8.47 -11.94
N GLY A 556 -24.83 -8.83 -10.78
CA GLY A 556 -25.59 -10.07 -10.60
C GLY A 556 -26.88 -10.11 -11.43
N ASN A 557 -27.63 -9.01 -11.46
CA ASN A 557 -28.85 -8.89 -12.28
C ASN A 557 -28.57 -9.12 -13.77
N ALA A 558 -27.42 -8.67 -14.28
CA ALA A 558 -27.04 -8.91 -15.68
C ALA A 558 -26.80 -10.40 -16.02
N HIS A 559 -26.64 -11.25 -15.01
CA HIS A 559 -26.43 -12.69 -15.16
C HIS A 559 -27.68 -13.54 -14.83
N LEU A 560 -28.79 -12.91 -14.41
CA LEU A 560 -30.05 -13.61 -14.12
C LEU A 560 -30.60 -14.27 -15.40
N GLY A 561 -30.90 -15.57 -15.32
CA GLY A 561 -31.53 -16.30 -16.42
C GLY A 561 -30.64 -16.52 -17.65
N ALA A 562 -29.34 -16.26 -17.56
CA ALA A 562 -28.38 -16.46 -18.66
C ALA A 562 -28.23 -17.93 -19.10
N ALA A 563 -28.65 -18.90 -18.27
CA ALA A 563 -28.67 -20.33 -18.58
C ALA A 563 -29.82 -20.76 -19.52
N ALA A 564 -30.80 -19.89 -19.80
CA ALA A 564 -31.96 -20.27 -20.62
C ALA A 564 -31.70 -20.21 -22.15
N THR A 565 -30.49 -19.85 -22.58
CA THR A 565 -30.17 -19.56 -23.99
C THR A 565 -28.90 -20.23 -24.54
N GLN A 566 -28.38 -21.29 -23.90
CA GLN A 566 -27.33 -22.13 -24.49
C GLN A 566 -27.78 -23.58 -24.71
#